data_AF-A0A835S1K3-F1
#
_entry.id   AF-A0A835S1K3-F1
#
_cell.length_a   1.000
_cell.length_b   1.000
_cell.length_c   1.000
_cell.angle_alpha   90.00
_cell.angle_beta   90.00
_cell.angle_gamma   90.00
#
_symmetry.space_group_name_H-M   'P 1'
#
loop_
_entity.id
_entity.type
_entity.pdbx_description
1 polymer ?
#
loop_
_entity_poly.entity_id
_entity_poly.type
_entity_poly.pdbx_seq_one_letter_code
_entity_poly.pdbx_strand_id
1 'polypeptide(L)'
;MYRAVGSKLSVLKQHVRRTKKFGSAERFASTSISQRSSGGFFSWLTGDKSSQLPPLDFPLSGVRLPPPLPDYVEPGKTKTTILPNGLKIASETSPKPAASIGLYVDCGSIYETPDSYGATHLLERMAFKSTTNRSHLDCAGSRSH
;
A
#
# COMPACT_ATOMS: atom_id res chain seq x y z
N MET A 1 -37.15 -9.79 -28.65
CA MET A 1 -36.92 -8.89 -29.82
C MET A 1 -35.46 -8.49 -29.81
N TYR A 2 -34.81 -8.63 -30.96
CA TYR A 2 -33.41 -8.98 -31.20
C TYR A 2 -32.51 -7.74 -31.37
N ARG A 3 -31.26 -7.78 -30.89
CA ARG A 3 -30.06 -7.68 -31.75
C ARG A 3 -28.74 -7.86 -30.98
N ALA A 4 -28.00 -8.89 -31.36
CA ALA A 4 -26.54 -8.94 -31.26
C ALA A 4 -25.94 -8.27 -32.51
N VAL A 5 -24.83 -7.55 -32.36
CA VAL A 5 -23.92 -7.19 -33.47
C VAL A 5 -22.49 -7.30 -32.97
N GLY A 6 -21.68 -8.01 -33.76
CA GLY A 6 -20.35 -8.46 -33.41
C GLY A 6 -19.21 -7.49 -33.66
N SER A 7 -18.08 -8.00 -33.20
CA SER A 7 -16.67 -7.70 -33.41
C SER A 7 -16.22 -6.91 -34.65
N LYS A 8 -15.14 -6.13 -34.45
CA LYS A 8 -13.93 -6.16 -35.29
C LYS A 8 -12.69 -5.72 -34.49
N LEU A 9 -11.68 -6.58 -34.53
CA LEU A 9 -10.28 -6.32 -34.16
C LEU A 9 -9.63 -5.36 -35.17
N SER A 10 -8.71 -4.50 -34.71
CA SER A 10 -7.37 -4.31 -35.32
C SER A 10 -6.49 -3.49 -34.37
N VAL A 11 -5.36 -4.03 -33.90
CA VAL A 11 -3.98 -3.81 -34.40
C VAL A 11 -3.25 -2.64 -33.71
N LEU A 12 -2.24 -3.07 -32.95
CA LEU A 12 -1.09 -2.40 -32.36
C LEU A 12 -0.56 -1.14 -33.05
N LYS A 13 -0.23 -0.14 -32.23
CA LYS A 13 0.95 0.70 -32.44
C LYS A 13 1.67 0.93 -31.11
N GLN A 14 2.67 0.10 -30.86
CA GLN A 14 3.62 0.22 -29.77
C GLN A 14 4.43 1.50 -29.98
N HIS A 15 4.32 2.46 -29.06
CA HIS A 15 5.22 3.61 -29.01
C HIS A 15 6.15 3.43 -27.82
N VAL A 16 7.36 2.98 -28.14
CA VAL A 16 8.51 2.88 -27.26
C VAL A 16 8.84 4.27 -26.74
N ARG A 17 8.61 4.54 -25.46
CA ARG A 17 9.18 5.68 -24.75
C ARG A 17 10.07 5.18 -23.62
N ARG A 18 11.38 5.40 -23.83
CA ARG A 18 12.51 5.32 -22.91
C ARG A 18 12.10 5.41 -21.44
N THR A 19 12.27 4.31 -20.73
CA THR A 19 12.25 4.23 -19.28
C THR A 19 13.48 4.96 -18.73
N LYS A 20 13.27 6.10 -18.06
CA LYS A 20 14.26 6.62 -17.12
C LYS A 20 14.21 5.70 -15.90
N LYS A 21 15.30 4.98 -15.62
CA LYS A 21 15.53 4.23 -14.39
C LYS A 21 15.30 5.18 -13.20
N PHE A 22 14.11 5.15 -12.62
CA PHE A 22 13.91 5.52 -11.23
C PHE A 22 14.55 4.40 -10.41
N GLY A 23 15.50 4.76 -9.55
CA GLY A 23 16.13 3.82 -8.64
C GLY A 23 15.05 3.05 -7.89
N SER A 24 15.08 1.73 -8.01
CA SER A 24 14.24 0.84 -7.23
C SER A 24 14.60 1.02 -5.76
N ALA A 25 13.69 1.60 -4.98
CA ALA A 25 13.73 1.43 -3.54
C ALA A 25 13.27 0.00 -3.25
N GLU A 26 14.20 -0.95 -3.36
CA GLU A 26 13.94 -2.36 -3.07
C GLU A 26 13.82 -2.53 -1.55
N ARG A 27 12.59 -2.42 -1.05
CA ARG A 27 12.26 -2.91 0.29
C ARG A 27 12.12 -4.42 0.21
N PHE A 28 13.24 -5.14 0.31
CA PHE A 28 13.22 -6.58 0.49
C PHE A 28 12.78 -6.91 1.92
N ALA A 29 11.47 -7.07 2.10
CA ALA A 29 10.90 -7.81 3.22
C ALA A 29 10.34 -9.11 2.66
N SER A 30 11.20 -10.09 2.41
CA SER A 30 10.80 -11.43 1.98
C SER A 30 11.40 -12.45 2.93
N THR A 31 10.73 -12.68 4.06
CA THR A 31 10.97 -13.86 4.88
C THR A 31 10.14 -15.01 4.27
N SER A 32 10.75 -15.81 3.40
CA SER A 32 10.10 -17.03 2.92
C SER A 32 10.09 -18.07 4.04
N ILE A 33 8.92 -18.28 4.65
CA ILE A 33 8.69 -19.42 5.54
C ILE A 33 8.52 -20.65 4.65
N SER A 34 9.31 -21.70 4.88
CA SER A 34 9.16 -22.97 4.15
C SER A 34 7.78 -23.56 4.46
N GLN A 35 6.89 -23.68 3.46
CA GLN A 35 5.58 -24.31 3.61
C GLN A 35 5.78 -25.79 3.99
N ARG A 36 5.42 -26.15 5.22
CA ARG A 36 5.43 -27.54 5.68
C ARG A 36 4.24 -28.28 5.07
N SER A 37 4.53 -29.40 4.43
CA SER A 37 3.57 -30.29 3.77
C SER A 37 2.37 -30.58 4.69
N SER A 38 1.15 -30.31 4.20
CA SER A 38 -0.10 -30.68 4.85
C SER A 38 -0.14 -32.20 5.02
N GLY A 39 0.00 -32.67 6.27
CA GLY A 39 -0.14 -34.08 6.61
C GLY A 39 -1.52 -34.58 6.20
N GLY A 40 -1.56 -35.63 5.36
CA GLY A 40 -2.79 -36.28 4.96
C GLY A 40 -3.51 -36.94 6.15
N PHE A 41 -4.71 -37.45 5.87
CA PHE A 41 -5.72 -38.05 6.77
C PHE A 41 -5.22 -38.83 8.02
N PHE A 42 -4.04 -39.46 8.00
CA PHE A 42 -3.48 -40.20 9.14
C PHE A 42 -2.68 -39.36 10.16
N SER A 43 -2.37 -38.09 9.87
CA SER A 43 -1.65 -37.19 10.78
C SER A 43 -2.47 -36.81 12.03
N TRP A 44 -3.79 -36.62 11.87
CA TRP A 44 -4.72 -36.40 13.00
C TRP A 44 -4.77 -37.59 13.96
N LEU A 45 -4.83 -38.82 13.40
CA LEU A 45 -5.15 -40.04 14.15
C LEU A 45 -3.97 -40.54 15.00
N THR A 46 -2.75 -40.14 14.65
CA THR A 46 -1.52 -40.61 15.31
C THR A 46 -0.73 -39.53 16.03
N GLY A 47 -1.35 -38.36 16.26
CA GLY A 47 -0.76 -37.28 17.04
C GLY A 47 0.46 -36.68 16.37
N ASP A 48 0.22 -35.86 15.35
CA ASP A 48 1.30 -35.15 14.67
C ASP A 48 2.06 -34.22 15.63
N LYS A 49 3.38 -34.19 15.46
CA LYS A 49 4.29 -33.41 16.29
C LYS A 49 4.05 -31.93 16.03
N SER A 50 3.39 -31.31 17.02
CA SER A 50 3.22 -29.87 17.19
C SER A 50 4.46 -29.11 16.71
N SER A 51 4.25 -28.07 15.91
CA SER A 51 5.28 -27.12 15.50
C SER A 51 5.78 -26.38 16.73
N GLN A 52 6.72 -26.99 17.46
CA GLN A 52 7.37 -26.36 18.58
C GLN A 52 8.29 -25.28 18.02
N LEU A 53 7.81 -24.03 18.06
CA LEU A 53 8.69 -22.89 17.88
C LEU A 53 9.77 -22.95 18.97
N PRO A 54 11.03 -22.64 18.64
CA PRO A 54 12.04 -22.52 19.67
C PRO A 54 11.56 -21.47 20.70
N PRO A 55 11.97 -21.58 21.99
CA PRO A 55 11.76 -20.50 22.95
C PRO A 55 12.23 -19.16 22.35
N LEU A 56 11.58 -18.05 22.71
CA LEU A 56 11.87 -16.73 22.13
C LEU A 56 13.33 -16.24 22.35
N ASP A 57 14.06 -16.90 23.25
CA ASP A 57 15.48 -16.66 23.50
C ASP A 57 16.39 -17.21 22.39
N PHE A 58 15.90 -18.16 21.59
CA PHE A 58 16.64 -18.75 20.47
C PHE A 58 16.15 -18.19 19.13
N PRO A 59 17.05 -17.83 18.22
CA PRO A 59 16.66 -17.25 16.94
C PRO A 59 15.88 -18.26 16.10
N LEU A 60 14.86 -17.78 15.40
CA LEU A 60 14.08 -18.60 14.50
C LEU A 60 14.95 -19.07 13.32
N SER A 61 15.05 -20.38 13.14
CA SER A 61 15.83 -20.97 12.05
C SER A 61 15.24 -20.60 10.68
N GLY A 62 16.12 -20.26 9.72
CA GLY A 62 15.72 -19.92 8.36
C GLY A 62 15.30 -18.45 8.13
N VAL A 63 15.29 -17.58 9.16
CA VAL A 63 15.05 -16.14 8.97
C VAL A 63 16.31 -15.46 8.44
N ARG A 64 16.20 -14.77 7.30
CA ARG A 64 17.26 -13.90 6.77
C ARG A 64 16.97 -12.46 7.16
N LEU A 65 17.85 -11.88 7.97
CA LEU A 65 17.77 -10.46 8.33
C LEU A 65 18.51 -9.61 7.29
N PRO A 66 17.95 -8.45 6.89
CA PRO A 66 18.67 -7.51 6.05
C PRO A 66 19.87 -6.93 6.81
N PRO A 67 20.93 -6.49 6.11
CA PRO A 67 22.05 -5.81 6.75
C PRO A 67 21.55 -4.55 7.48
N PRO A 68 22.07 -4.24 8.67
CA PRO A 68 21.68 -3.05 9.42
C PRO A 68 22.10 -1.78 8.69
N LEU A 69 21.39 -0.69 8.96
CA LEU A 69 21.80 0.65 8.54
C LEU A 69 23.07 1.07 9.31
N PRO A 70 23.89 1.99 8.75
CA PRO A 70 25.03 2.54 9.47
C PRO A 70 24.59 3.31 10.72
N ASP A 71 25.48 3.42 11.72
CA ASP A 71 25.22 4.11 12.98
C ASP A 71 24.78 5.57 12.78
N TYR A 72 25.29 6.20 11.72
CA TYR A 72 24.87 7.52 11.28
C TYR A 72 24.27 7.47 9.88
N VAL A 73 23.01 7.90 9.78
CA VAL A 73 22.30 8.09 8.50
C VAL A 73 22.01 9.57 8.35
N GLU A 74 22.54 10.17 7.29
CA GLU A 74 22.28 11.56 6.95
C GLU A 74 20.77 11.82 6.83
N PRO A 75 20.24 12.91 7.40
CA PRO A 75 18.83 13.25 7.28
C PRO A 75 18.45 13.45 5.81
N GLY A 76 17.27 12.92 5.43
CA GLY A 76 16.77 13.05 4.07
C GLY A 76 16.51 14.51 3.71
N LYS A 77 17.06 14.97 2.58
CA LYS A 77 16.73 16.31 2.06
C LYS A 77 15.30 16.33 1.53
N THR A 78 14.48 17.27 2.00
CA THR A 78 13.14 17.50 1.46
C THR A 78 13.23 17.96 0.01
N LYS A 79 12.55 17.24 -0.88
CA LYS A 79 12.43 17.55 -2.32
C LYS A 79 11.02 18.02 -2.60
N THR A 80 10.90 19.22 -3.15
CA THR A 80 9.61 19.80 -3.57
C THR A 80 9.57 19.89 -5.08
N THR A 81 8.48 19.40 -5.67
CA THR A 81 8.22 19.49 -7.10
C THR A 81 6.86 20.12 -7.33
N ILE A 82 6.75 20.95 -8.37
CA ILE A 82 5.49 21.57 -8.78
C ILE A 82 5.13 20.97 -10.14
N LEU A 83 3.97 20.33 -10.21
CA LEU A 83 3.43 19.77 -11.44
C LEU A 83 2.92 20.89 -12.36
N PRO A 84 2.80 20.66 -13.68
CA PRO A 84 2.31 21.68 -14.62
C PRO A 84 0.89 22.17 -14.33
N ASN A 85 0.09 21.41 -13.56
CA ASN A 85 -1.24 21.79 -13.09
C ASN A 85 -1.22 22.61 -11.78
N GLY A 86 -0.05 22.94 -11.24
CA GLY A 86 0.10 23.71 -10.00
C GLY A 86 0.15 22.88 -8.71
N LEU A 87 -0.04 21.55 -8.77
CA LEU A 87 0.04 20.69 -7.58
C LEU A 87 1.49 20.64 -7.04
N LYS A 88 1.63 20.87 -5.73
CA LYS A 88 2.92 20.78 -5.02
C LYS A 88 3.07 19.40 -4.37
N ILE A 89 4.18 18.74 -4.65
CA ILE A 89 4.54 17.45 -4.04
C ILE A 89 5.84 17.64 -3.28
N ALA A 90 5.78 17.49 -1.95
CA ALA A 90 6.94 17.47 -1.07
C ALA A 90 7.20 16.03 -0.59
N SER A 91 8.46 15.61 -0.60
CA SER A 91 8.86 14.25 -0.16
C SER A 91 10.20 14.28 0.55
N GLU A 92 10.38 13.37 1.50
CA GLU A 92 11.60 13.20 2.29
C GLU A 92 11.86 11.71 2.51
N THR A 93 13.14 11.32 2.49
CA THR A 93 13.55 9.94 2.77
C THR A 93 13.82 9.79 4.27
N SER A 94 13.14 8.83 4.90
CA SER A 94 13.39 8.46 6.29
C SER A 94 13.92 7.01 6.38
N PRO A 95 14.80 6.70 7.35
CA PRO A 95 15.30 5.35 7.59
C PRO A 95 14.26 4.44 8.25
N LYS A 96 13.07 4.96 8.59
CA LYS A 96 12.03 4.24 9.31
C LYS A 96 11.28 3.29 8.35
N PRO A 97 10.80 2.13 8.83
CA PRO A 97 10.02 1.21 8.02
C PRO A 97 8.62 1.76 7.69
N ALA A 98 8.12 2.70 8.49
CA ALA A 98 6.85 3.37 8.23
C ALA A 98 7.03 4.62 7.36
N ALA A 99 6.02 4.91 6.53
CA ALA A 99 5.91 6.16 5.79
C ALA A 99 4.58 6.84 6.13
N SER A 100 4.59 8.17 6.21
CA SER A 100 3.38 8.99 6.34
C SER A 100 3.15 9.74 5.03
N ILE A 101 1.91 9.75 4.56
CA ILE A 101 1.49 10.44 3.35
C ILE A 101 0.28 11.28 3.71
N GLY A 102 0.33 12.56 3.36
CA GLY A 102 -0.76 13.51 3.58
C GLY A 102 -1.09 14.27 2.30
N LEU A 103 -2.37 14.58 2.12
CA LEU A 103 -2.86 15.52 1.11
C LEU A 103 -3.43 16.73 1.85
N TYR A 104 -2.92 17.91 1.54
CA TYR A 104 -3.36 19.16 2.15
C TYR A 104 -4.00 20.03 1.08
N VAL A 105 -5.15 20.60 1.43
CA VAL A 105 -5.91 21.52 0.57
C VAL A 105 -6.10 22.80 1.35
N ASP A 106 -5.84 23.94 0.70
CA ASP A 106 -6.10 25.26 1.27
C ASP A 106 -7.60 25.56 1.22
N CYS A 107 -8.34 24.96 2.15
CA CYS A 107 -9.78 25.09 2.30
C CYS A 107 -10.20 24.97 3.78
N GLY A 108 -11.39 25.46 4.10
CA GLY A 108 -11.95 25.35 5.44
C GLY A 108 -13.14 26.29 5.64
N SER A 109 -13.65 26.38 6.87
CA SER A 109 -14.86 27.15 7.18
C SER A 109 -14.73 28.65 6.89
N ILE A 110 -13.50 29.20 6.80
CA ILE A 110 -13.28 30.59 6.38
C ILE A 110 -13.73 30.87 4.92
N TYR A 111 -13.83 29.82 4.11
CA TYR A 111 -14.30 29.87 2.72
C TYR A 111 -15.75 29.41 2.56
N GLU A 112 -16.47 29.17 3.67
CA GLU A 112 -17.89 28.81 3.61
C GLU A 112 -18.77 30.03 3.32
N THR A 113 -19.89 29.76 2.65
CA THR A 113 -20.96 30.73 2.36
C THR A 113 -22.17 30.40 3.22
N PRO A 114 -23.17 31.30 3.35
CA PRO A 114 -24.38 31.03 4.12
C PRO A 114 -25.09 29.72 3.74
N ASP A 115 -25.02 29.32 2.47
CA ASP A 115 -25.64 28.08 1.96
C ASP A 115 -24.80 26.83 2.24
N SER A 116 -23.52 26.97 2.60
CA SER A 116 -22.56 25.87 2.78
C SER A 116 -21.99 25.79 4.20
N TYR A 117 -22.62 26.45 5.17
CA TYR A 117 -22.19 26.38 6.57
C TYR A 117 -22.17 24.94 7.08
N GLY A 118 -21.03 24.56 7.67
CA GLY A 118 -20.80 23.22 8.20
C GLY A 118 -20.34 22.20 7.15
N ALA A 119 -20.19 22.59 5.88
CA ALA A 119 -19.69 21.71 4.83
C ALA A 119 -18.27 21.19 5.15
N THR A 120 -17.38 22.01 5.71
CA THR A 120 -16.02 21.59 6.08
C THR A 120 -16.06 20.48 7.13
N HIS A 121 -16.85 20.65 8.19
CA HIS A 121 -17.00 19.64 9.23
C HIS A 121 -17.65 18.36 8.70
N LEU A 122 -18.63 18.49 7.79
CA LEU A 122 -19.23 17.33 7.14
C LEU A 122 -18.21 16.58 6.27
N LEU A 123 -17.41 17.30 5.47
CA LEU A 123 -16.37 16.72 4.60
C LEU A 123 -15.32 15.95 5.41
N GLU A 124 -14.92 16.47 6.57
CA GLU A 124 -14.01 15.77 7.50
C GLU A 124 -14.58 14.40 7.89
N ARG A 125 -15.87 14.34 8.26
CA ARG A 125 -16.54 13.08 8.63
C ARG A 125 -16.68 12.10 7.45
N MET A 126 -16.63 12.61 6.23
CA MET A 126 -16.84 11.82 5.00
C MET A 126 -15.53 11.41 4.30
N ALA A 127 -14.37 11.87 4.77
CA ALA A 127 -13.08 11.76 4.07
C ALA A 127 -12.68 10.33 3.64
N PHE A 128 -13.09 9.30 4.39
CA PHE A 128 -12.75 7.89 4.11
C PHE A 128 -13.98 6.98 3.91
N LYS A 129 -15.10 7.55 3.44
CA LYS A 129 -16.29 6.78 3.07
C LYS A 129 -16.14 6.15 1.67
N SER A 130 -17.25 5.68 1.10
CA SER A 130 -17.26 5.11 -0.25
C SER A 130 -16.83 6.14 -1.30
N THR A 131 -16.13 5.68 -2.32
CA THR A 131 -15.77 6.46 -3.52
C THR A 131 -16.49 5.89 -4.73
N THR A 132 -16.41 6.54 -5.89
CA THR A 132 -16.99 6.02 -7.15
C THR A 132 -16.45 4.64 -7.54
N ASN A 133 -15.22 4.33 -7.13
CA ASN A 133 -14.52 3.11 -7.53
C ASN A 133 -14.38 2.08 -6.39
N ARG A 134 -14.74 2.41 -5.14
CA ARG A 134 -14.57 1.54 -3.96
C ARG A 134 -15.72 1.70 -2.97
N SER A 135 -16.26 0.60 -2.49
CA SER A 135 -17.28 0.62 -1.44
C SER A 135 -16.68 1.06 -0.10
N HIS A 136 -17.54 1.41 0.88
CA HIS A 136 -17.06 1.79 2.20
C HIS A 136 -16.32 0.64 2.91
N LEU A 137 -16.75 -0.61 2.73
CA LEU A 137 -16.11 -1.79 3.31
C LEU A 137 -14.70 -2.00 2.74
N ASP A 138 -14.52 -1.77 1.44
CA ASP A 138 -13.20 -1.86 0.80
C ASP A 138 -12.23 -0.79 1.33
N CYS A 139 -12.73 0.42 1.61
CA CYS A 139 -11.93 1.51 2.18
C CYS A 139 -11.61 1.30 3.66
N ALA A 140 -12.53 0.71 4.43
CA ALA A 140 -12.34 0.47 5.87
C ALA A 140 -11.39 -0.70 6.18
N GLY A 141 -11.03 -1.49 5.15
CA GLY A 141 -10.31 -2.75 5.29
C GLY A 141 -11.27 -3.86 5.72
N SER A 142 -11.29 -4.95 4.96
CA SER A 142 -12.03 -6.15 5.36
C SER A 142 -11.51 -6.62 6.73
N ARG A 143 -12.31 -6.45 7.78
CA ARG A 143 -12.11 -7.21 9.03
C ARG A 143 -12.36 -8.68 8.69
N SER A 144 -11.31 -9.40 8.32
CA SER A 144 -11.35 -10.86 8.34
C SER A 144 -11.45 -11.27 9.82
N HIS A 145 -12.62 -11.78 10.20
CA HIS A 145 -12.79 -12.56 11.42
C HIS A 145 -12.03 -13.89 11.32
#